data_AF-A0A7M3ZQP5-F1
#
_entry.id   AF-A0A7M3ZQP5-F1
#
_cell.length_a   1.000
_cell.length_b   1.000
_cell.length_c   1.000
_cell.angle_alpha   90.00
_cell.angle_beta   90.00
_cell.angle_gamma   90.00
#
_symmetry.space_group_name_H-M   'P 1'
#
loop_
_entity.id
_entity.type
_entity.pdbx_description
1 polymer ?
#
loop_
_entity_poly.entity_id
_entity_poly.type
_entity_poly.pdbx_seq_one_letter_code
_entity_poly.pdbx_strand_id
1 'polypeptide(L)'
;NLTWAIVDENGIRRGPADGERLAEDHLVLNLSEQGTYTVVVSARDLAGHITENTSSITVLNLRPTAKISVDGLIVSNGSTLTLPHGEAWFINASDSTDNEPVDYLWVVDEDRSLRGRSVLTADELDGPGVYTVELIVFDDDGSTHSSVIQVRIEGQQVTDTAPLSSGHFVLVALALLGIMGALRFRKPPSADLPKWTGSGEVQNRGEPVVSAEQDATIEEDEARG
;
A
#
# COMPACT_ATOMS: atom_id res chain seq x y z
N ASN A 1 24.88 42.65 40.45
CA ASN A 1 23.78 41.66 40.52
C ASN A 1 23.12 41.61 39.16
N LEU A 2 23.10 40.43 38.52
CA LEU A 2 22.43 40.21 37.24
C LEU A 2 21.02 39.66 37.44
N THR A 3 20.07 40.20 36.70
CA THR A 3 18.71 39.67 36.58
C THR A 3 18.38 39.39 35.12
N TRP A 4 17.73 38.27 34.87
CA TRP A 4 17.37 37.82 33.53
C TRP A 4 15.86 37.86 33.35
N ALA A 5 15.44 38.17 32.13
CA ALA A 5 14.07 37.98 31.69
C ALA A 5 14.03 37.50 30.25
N ILE A 6 13.06 36.64 29.97
CA ILE A 6 12.72 36.18 28.63
C ILE A 6 11.35 36.77 28.30
N VAL A 7 11.25 37.41 27.14
CA VAL A 7 10.02 37.99 26.61
C VAL A 7 9.66 37.22 25.35
N ASP A 8 8.48 36.62 25.29
CA ASP A 8 8.00 35.92 24.09
C ASP A 8 7.47 36.91 23.02
N GLU A 9 7.02 36.38 21.89
CA GLU A 9 6.51 37.18 20.77
C GLU A 9 5.24 37.96 21.09
N ASN A 10 4.48 37.52 22.10
CA ASN A 10 3.28 38.19 22.60
C ASN A 10 3.61 39.26 23.64
N GLY A 11 4.89 39.44 23.98
CA GLY A 11 5.35 40.39 24.99
C GLY A 11 5.22 39.88 26.42
N ILE A 12 4.89 38.61 26.63
CA ILE A 12 4.81 38.02 27.97
C ILE A 12 6.23 37.85 28.51
N ARG A 13 6.47 38.47 29.67
CA ARG A 13 7.76 38.46 30.34
C ARG A 13 7.79 37.44 31.46
N ARG A 14 8.77 36.53 31.43
CA ARG A 14 9.07 35.59 32.51
C ARG A 14 10.53 35.66 32.93
N GLY A 15 10.82 35.18 34.14
CA GLY A 15 12.20 34.86 34.53
C GLY A 15 12.64 33.51 33.93
N PRO A 16 13.93 33.15 34.09
CA PRO A 16 14.40 31.80 33.83
C PRO A 16 13.59 30.77 34.62
N ALA A 17 13.19 29.69 33.97
CA ALA A 17 12.59 28.53 34.61
C ALA A 17 13.66 27.70 35.36
N ASP A 18 13.21 26.73 36.14
CA ASP A 18 14.12 25.79 36.81
C ASP A 18 15.00 25.06 35.79
N GLY A 19 16.31 25.07 36.01
CA GLY A 19 17.30 24.48 35.10
C GLY A 19 17.75 25.36 33.93
N GLU A 20 17.05 26.46 33.62
CA GLU A 20 17.52 27.42 32.60
C GLU A 20 18.70 28.26 33.11
N ARG A 21 18.77 28.52 34.42
CA ARG A 21 19.88 29.26 35.02
C ARG A 21 20.96 28.31 35.54
N LEU A 22 22.10 28.25 34.85
CA LEU A 22 23.25 27.43 35.25
C LEU A 22 24.18 28.19 36.21
N ALA A 23 24.32 29.50 36.04
CA ALA A 23 25.09 30.39 36.91
C ALA A 23 24.46 31.81 36.93
N GLU A 24 25.09 32.79 37.58
CA GLU A 24 24.60 34.18 37.54
C GLU A 24 24.68 34.79 36.13
N ASP A 25 25.71 34.44 35.38
CA ASP A 25 26.06 34.95 34.06
C ASP A 25 25.81 33.95 32.92
N HIS A 26 25.29 32.76 33.23
CA HIS A 26 25.08 31.69 32.27
C HIS A 26 23.63 31.20 32.28
N LEU A 27 22.95 31.42 31.15
CA LEU A 27 21.59 31.01 30.88
C LEU A 27 21.58 29.99 29.74
N VAL A 28 20.87 28.88 29.93
CA VAL A 28 20.46 27.93 28.88
C VAL A 28 18.96 28.06 28.68
N LEU A 29 18.48 28.02 27.45
CA LEU A 29 17.07 28.20 27.14
C LEU A 29 16.49 26.89 26.63
N ASN A 30 15.39 26.46 27.23
CA ASN A 30 14.61 25.31 26.79
C ASN A 30 13.27 25.84 26.28
N LEU A 31 13.24 26.25 25.02
CA LEU A 31 12.06 26.80 24.36
C LEU A 31 11.38 25.68 23.58
N SER A 32 10.13 25.37 23.90
CA SER A 32 9.31 24.35 23.23
C SER A 32 8.46 24.93 22.10
N GLU A 33 7.98 26.15 22.27
CA GLU A 33 7.09 26.77 21.28
C GLU A 33 7.90 27.51 20.21
N GLN A 34 7.39 27.51 18.98
CA GLN A 34 7.89 28.40 17.94
C GLN A 34 7.71 29.87 18.35
N GLY A 35 8.51 30.74 17.75
CA GLY A 35 8.32 32.19 17.88
C GLY A 35 9.61 32.95 18.14
N THR A 36 9.47 34.26 18.34
CA THR A 36 10.61 35.13 18.63
C THR A 36 10.67 35.46 20.12
N TYR A 37 11.82 35.19 20.72
CA TYR A 37 12.09 35.46 22.12
C TYR A 37 13.18 36.51 22.28
N THR A 38 12.93 37.49 23.13
CA THR A 38 13.93 38.48 23.55
C THR A 38 14.43 38.17 24.95
N VAL A 39 15.72 37.89 25.08
CA VAL A 39 16.40 37.74 26.35
C VAL A 39 16.93 39.09 26.79
N VAL A 40 16.52 39.55 27.97
CA VAL A 40 16.96 40.78 28.60
C VAL A 40 17.83 40.43 29.81
N VAL A 41 19.05 40.96 29.86
CA VAL A 41 19.89 40.92 31.04
C VAL A 41 20.03 42.32 31.60
N SER A 42 19.69 42.49 32.88
CA SER A 42 19.83 43.75 33.60
C SER A 42 20.91 43.60 34.67
N ALA A 43 21.89 44.52 34.67
CA ALA A 43 22.96 44.57 35.64
C ALA A 43 22.74 45.75 36.58
N ARG A 44 22.69 45.49 37.89
CA ARG A 44 22.57 46.52 38.94
C ARG A 44 23.87 46.66 39.74
N ASP A 45 24.35 47.90 39.86
CA ASP A 45 25.50 48.26 40.71
C ASP A 45 25.10 48.51 42.18
N LEU A 46 26.10 48.78 43.04
CA LEU A 46 25.87 49.04 44.47
C LEU A 46 25.20 50.40 44.74
N ALA A 47 25.35 51.36 43.82
CA ALA A 47 24.70 52.67 43.90
C ALA A 47 23.23 52.63 43.43
N GLY A 48 22.82 51.51 42.81
CA GLY A 48 21.46 51.27 42.32
C GLY A 48 21.26 51.57 40.83
N HIS A 49 22.30 51.94 40.06
CA HIS A 49 22.17 52.10 38.62
C HIS A 49 21.94 50.75 37.94
N ILE A 50 21.07 50.75 36.93
CA ILE A 50 20.72 49.58 36.14
C ILE A 50 21.06 49.86 34.69
N THR A 51 21.74 48.89 34.06
CA THR A 51 21.95 48.85 32.61
C THR A 51 21.37 47.56 32.06
N GLU A 52 20.80 47.60 30.87
CA GLU A 52 20.22 46.43 30.21
C GLU A 52 20.90 46.13 28.88
N ASN A 53 20.94 44.86 28.52
CA ASN A 53 21.29 44.40 27.19
C ASN A 53 20.29 43.35 26.72
N THR A 54 20.08 43.26 25.42
CA THR A 54 19.06 42.38 24.83
C THR A 54 19.62 41.51 23.71
N SER A 55 19.15 40.28 23.62
CA SER A 55 19.41 39.37 22.50
C SER A 55 18.11 38.76 22.00
N SER A 56 17.96 38.65 20.68
CA SER A 56 16.77 38.04 20.05
C SER A 56 17.10 36.65 19.54
N ILE A 57 16.18 35.71 19.76
CA ILE A 57 16.27 34.30 19.36
C ILE A 57 14.97 33.96 18.65
N THR A 58 15.06 33.25 17.54
CA THR A 58 13.88 32.75 16.82
C THR A 58 13.89 31.24 16.86
N VAL A 59 12.82 30.66 17.38
CA VAL A 59 12.52 29.23 17.34
C VAL A 59 11.59 29.01 16.16
N LEU A 60 11.97 28.11 15.26
CA LEU A 60 11.21 27.82 14.04
C LEU A 60 10.36 26.57 14.23
N ASN A 61 9.18 26.56 13.63
CA ASN A 61 8.39 25.34 13.48
C ASN A 61 9.14 24.29 12.66
N LEU A 62 8.94 23.03 13.00
CA LEU A 62 9.17 21.91 12.10
C LEU A 62 7.82 21.39 11.64
N ARG A 63 7.60 21.33 10.32
CA ARG A 63 6.29 20.92 9.80
C ARG A 63 6.06 19.41 10.02
N PRO A 64 4.80 18.99 10.23
CA PRO A 64 4.47 17.59 10.37
C PRO A 64 4.70 16.83 9.07
N THR A 65 4.84 15.51 9.16
CA THR A 65 4.92 14.61 8.00
C THR A 65 3.77 13.62 8.02
N ALA A 66 2.79 13.84 7.14
CA ALA A 66 1.71 12.88 6.88
C ALA A 66 2.22 11.59 6.24
N LYS A 67 1.84 10.44 6.80
CA LYS A 67 2.07 9.10 6.22
C LYS A 67 0.80 8.30 6.28
N ILE A 68 0.47 7.66 5.16
CA ILE A 68 -0.63 6.70 5.06
C ILE A 68 -0.03 5.30 5.08
N SER A 69 -0.60 4.40 5.88
CA SER A 69 -0.20 3.00 5.92
C SER A 69 -1.41 2.06 5.88
N VAL A 70 -1.18 0.86 5.35
CA VAL A 70 -2.18 -0.20 5.25
C VAL A 70 -1.49 -1.48 5.67
N ASP A 71 -2.05 -2.17 6.66
CA ASP A 71 -1.46 -3.37 7.27
C ASP A 71 0.02 -3.18 7.69
N GLY A 72 0.36 -1.97 8.15
CA GLY A 72 1.71 -1.58 8.59
C GLY A 72 2.67 -1.21 7.46
N LEU A 73 2.22 -1.20 6.20
CA LEU A 73 3.03 -0.85 5.05
C LEU A 73 2.75 0.58 4.60
N ILE A 74 3.78 1.43 4.55
CA ILE A 74 3.64 2.83 4.14
C ILE A 74 3.32 2.91 2.64
N VAL A 75 2.21 3.57 2.32
CA VAL A 75 1.79 3.84 0.95
C VAL A 75 2.38 5.18 0.50
N SER A 76 2.99 5.20 -0.69
CA SER A 76 3.58 6.42 -1.23
C SER A 76 2.50 7.39 -1.70
N ASN A 77 2.71 8.69 -1.47
CA ASN A 77 1.83 9.74 -1.98
C ASN A 77 1.66 9.62 -3.51
N GLY A 78 0.43 9.78 -3.99
CA GLY A 78 0.02 9.62 -5.39
C GLY A 78 -0.19 8.17 -5.85
N SER A 79 -0.01 7.18 -4.98
CA SER A 79 -0.18 5.76 -5.35
C SER A 79 -1.64 5.34 -5.43
N THR A 80 -1.90 4.26 -6.15
CA THR A 80 -3.18 3.56 -6.14
C THR A 80 -3.09 2.31 -5.27
N LEU A 81 -4.00 2.20 -4.31
CA LEU A 81 -4.22 1.05 -3.45
C LEU A 81 -5.46 0.30 -3.92
N THR A 82 -5.38 -1.01 -4.09
CA THR A 82 -6.53 -1.86 -4.44
C THR A 82 -6.96 -2.65 -3.21
N LEU A 83 -8.22 -2.55 -2.83
CA LEU A 83 -8.81 -3.22 -1.67
C LEU A 83 -10.04 -4.05 -2.07
N PRO A 84 -10.27 -5.21 -1.43
CA PRO A 84 -11.46 -6.02 -1.67
C PRO A 84 -12.73 -5.34 -1.15
N HIS A 85 -13.85 -5.53 -1.86
CA HIS A 85 -15.18 -5.19 -1.34
C HIS A 85 -15.69 -6.27 -0.39
N GLY A 86 -16.35 -5.84 0.69
CA GLY A 86 -17.00 -6.74 1.65
C GLY A 86 -16.08 -7.36 2.70
N GLU A 87 -14.79 -7.02 2.68
CA GLU A 87 -13.82 -7.37 3.72
C GLU A 87 -13.48 -6.14 4.57
N ALA A 88 -13.13 -6.37 5.83
CA ALA A 88 -12.69 -5.30 6.72
C ALA A 88 -11.22 -4.96 6.43
N TRP A 89 -10.96 -3.67 6.25
CA TRP A 89 -9.62 -3.11 6.11
C TRP A 89 -9.55 -1.76 6.82
N PHE A 90 -8.32 -1.34 7.13
CA PHE A 90 -8.05 -0.08 7.81
C PHE A 90 -6.91 0.65 7.10
N ILE A 91 -7.14 1.93 6.79
CA ILE A 91 -6.09 2.84 6.33
C ILE A 91 -5.71 3.70 7.53
N ASN A 92 -4.42 3.72 7.87
CA ASN A 92 -3.91 4.28 9.11
C ASN A 92 -3.01 5.49 8.84
N ALA A 93 -3.08 6.49 9.72
CA ALA A 93 -2.28 7.71 9.72
C ALA A 93 -1.27 7.78 10.88
N SER A 94 -1.22 6.76 11.75
CA SER A 94 -0.43 6.77 13.00
C SER A 94 1.09 6.79 12.76
N ASP A 95 1.54 6.47 11.54
CA ASP A 95 2.94 6.61 11.11
C ASP A 95 3.31 8.06 10.72
N SER A 96 2.34 8.98 10.76
CA SER A 96 2.59 10.41 10.63
C SER A 96 3.34 10.92 11.85
N THR A 97 4.26 11.86 11.64
CA THR A 97 5.24 12.24 12.66
C THR A 97 5.45 13.74 12.70
N ASP A 98 5.70 14.23 13.90
CA ASP A 98 6.22 15.57 14.19
C ASP A 98 7.05 15.56 15.50
N ASN A 99 7.67 16.68 15.89
CA ASN A 99 8.23 16.85 17.24
C ASN A 99 7.16 17.09 18.31
N GLU A 100 5.95 17.47 17.92
CA GLU A 100 4.78 17.67 18.76
C GLU A 100 3.66 16.64 18.46
N PRO A 101 2.62 16.54 19.32
CA PRO A 101 1.42 15.78 18.99
C PRO A 101 0.72 16.31 17.74
N VAL A 102 0.28 15.42 16.87
CA VAL A 102 -0.43 15.77 15.62
C VAL A 102 -1.93 15.47 15.66
N ASP A 103 -2.73 16.22 14.89
CA ASP A 103 -4.16 15.95 14.62
C ASP A 103 -4.36 15.52 13.15
N TYR A 104 -5.47 14.84 12.87
CA TYR A 104 -5.75 14.20 11.58
C TYR A 104 -7.06 14.68 10.96
N LEU A 105 -7.06 14.83 9.65
CA LEU A 105 -8.25 15.01 8.82
C LEU A 105 -8.15 14.12 7.59
N TRP A 106 -9.13 13.25 7.40
CA TRP A 106 -9.32 12.54 6.14
C TRP A 106 -10.31 13.30 5.28
N VAL A 107 -9.99 13.46 4.00
CA VAL A 107 -10.89 13.99 2.97
C VAL A 107 -11.05 12.93 1.90
N VAL A 108 -12.29 12.54 1.61
CA VAL A 108 -12.64 11.58 0.56
C VAL A 108 -13.39 12.33 -0.54
N ASP A 109 -12.95 12.18 -1.78
CA ASP A 109 -13.54 12.76 -2.99
C ASP A 109 -13.90 14.27 -2.90
N GLU A 110 -13.12 15.01 -2.10
CA GLU A 110 -13.28 16.46 -1.82
C GLU A 110 -14.57 16.85 -1.05
N ASP A 111 -15.50 15.93 -0.80
CA ASP A 111 -16.83 16.24 -0.27
C ASP A 111 -17.08 15.70 1.15
N ARG A 112 -16.37 14.65 1.55
CA ARG A 112 -16.51 14.02 2.86
C ARG A 112 -15.27 14.22 3.70
N SER A 113 -15.45 14.70 4.93
CA SER A 113 -14.36 15.00 5.86
C SER A 113 -14.52 14.31 7.21
N LEU A 114 -13.48 13.62 7.68
CA LEU A 114 -13.45 12.92 8.97
C LEU A 114 -12.27 13.44 9.80
N ARG A 115 -12.56 14.15 10.89
CA ARG A 115 -11.54 14.77 11.75
C ARG A 115 -11.27 13.98 13.04
N GLY A 116 -10.05 14.07 13.56
CA GLY A 116 -9.68 13.58 14.88
C GLY A 116 -9.51 12.06 14.96
N ARG A 117 -9.41 11.40 13.80
CA ARG A 117 -9.32 9.93 13.69
C ARG A 117 -8.05 9.57 12.93
N SER A 118 -7.20 8.74 13.51
CA SER A 118 -6.02 8.21 12.83
C SER A 118 -6.33 7.05 11.88
N VAL A 119 -7.58 6.58 11.82
CA VAL A 119 -7.97 5.40 11.03
C VAL A 119 -9.21 5.70 10.19
N LEU A 120 -9.13 5.35 8.91
CA LEU A 120 -10.23 5.31 7.94
C LEU A 120 -10.62 3.84 7.68
N THR A 121 -11.91 3.53 7.68
CA THR A 121 -12.46 2.17 7.59
C THR A 121 -13.24 1.95 6.30
N ALA A 122 -13.48 0.68 5.96
CA ALA A 122 -14.27 0.30 4.78
C ALA A 122 -15.66 0.97 4.70
N ASP A 123 -16.33 1.15 5.83
CA ASP A 123 -17.67 1.74 5.90
C ASP A 123 -17.71 3.23 5.51
N GLU A 124 -16.55 3.89 5.39
CA GLU A 124 -16.43 5.30 5.03
C GLU A 124 -16.35 5.52 3.51
N LEU A 125 -16.27 4.43 2.72
CA LEU A 125 -16.27 4.45 1.25
C LEU A 125 -17.52 3.70 0.72
N ASP A 126 -18.25 4.30 -0.23
CA ASP A 126 -19.60 3.88 -0.65
C ASP A 126 -19.61 2.68 -1.62
N GLY A 127 -18.94 1.58 -1.25
CA GLY A 127 -18.89 0.35 -2.04
C GLY A 127 -17.86 0.38 -3.18
N PRO A 128 -18.01 -0.48 -4.21
CA PRO A 128 -17.02 -0.61 -5.28
C PRO A 128 -16.85 0.69 -6.07
N GLY A 129 -15.61 1.08 -6.34
CA GLY A 129 -15.32 2.36 -6.98
C GLY A 129 -13.86 2.76 -6.87
N VAL A 130 -13.55 3.96 -7.34
CA VAL A 130 -12.24 4.60 -7.14
C VAL A 130 -12.48 5.90 -6.37
N TYR A 131 -11.82 6.01 -5.23
CA TYR A 131 -11.92 7.14 -4.31
C TYR A 131 -10.58 7.86 -4.23
N THR A 132 -10.61 9.19 -4.22
CA THR A 132 -9.44 9.99 -3.87
C THR A 132 -9.47 10.22 -2.36
N VAL A 133 -8.45 9.72 -1.67
CA VAL A 133 -8.33 9.86 -0.22
C VAL A 133 -7.13 10.74 0.09
N GLU A 134 -7.39 11.89 0.69
CA GLU A 134 -6.37 12.79 1.22
C GLU A 134 -6.33 12.69 2.75
N LEU A 135 -5.15 12.44 3.29
CA LEU A 135 -4.83 12.63 4.71
C LEU A 135 -4.16 13.99 4.86
N ILE A 136 -4.71 14.85 5.70
CA ILE A 136 -4.10 16.11 6.15
C ILE A 136 -3.74 15.96 7.62
N VAL A 137 -2.48 16.20 7.95
CA VAL A 137 -1.93 16.17 9.30
C VAL A 137 -1.60 17.59 9.74
N PHE A 138 -2.02 17.94 10.95
CA PHE A 138 -1.83 19.25 11.58
C PHE A 138 -0.89 19.11 12.76
N ASP A 139 0.02 20.07 12.91
CA ASP A 139 0.71 20.31 14.17
C ASP A 139 -0.11 21.27 15.06
N ASP A 140 0.40 21.59 16.25
CA ASP A 140 -0.19 22.56 17.16
C ASP A 140 0.17 24.02 16.82
N ASP A 141 1.21 24.22 16.03
CA ASP A 141 1.68 25.51 15.52
C ASP A 141 0.93 26.02 14.26
N GLY A 142 0.00 25.23 13.74
CA GLY A 142 -0.85 25.54 12.58
C GLY A 142 -0.27 25.18 11.21
N SER A 143 0.91 24.56 11.13
CA SER A 143 1.38 23.97 9.88
C SER A 143 0.70 22.62 9.59
N THR A 144 0.70 22.28 8.31
CA THR A 144 0.12 21.03 7.84
C THR A 144 1.01 20.34 6.81
N HIS A 145 0.77 19.05 6.64
CA HIS A 145 1.25 18.28 5.50
C HIS A 145 0.15 17.32 5.05
N SER A 146 0.05 17.08 3.75
CA SER A 146 -0.92 16.13 3.20
C SER A 146 -0.30 15.01 2.38
N SER A 147 -1.01 13.88 2.35
CA SER A 147 -0.69 12.72 1.52
C SER A 147 -1.97 12.26 0.85
N VAL A 148 -1.94 12.08 -0.46
CA VAL A 148 -3.08 11.70 -1.29
C VAL A 148 -2.85 10.32 -1.87
N ILE A 149 -3.84 9.46 -1.84
CA ILE A 149 -3.82 8.16 -2.52
C ILE A 149 -5.14 7.95 -3.28
N GLN A 150 -5.11 7.09 -4.29
CA GLN A 150 -6.33 6.54 -4.87
C GLN A 150 -6.64 5.20 -4.24
N VAL A 151 -7.86 5.00 -3.76
CA VAL A 151 -8.35 3.72 -3.24
C VAL A 151 -9.32 3.13 -4.25
N ARG A 152 -8.95 2.00 -4.85
CA ARG A 152 -9.82 1.21 -5.73
C ARG A 152 -10.43 0.07 -4.94
N ILE A 153 -11.74 0.10 -4.75
CA ILE A 153 -12.50 -1.00 -4.18
C ILE A 153 -13.03 -1.87 -5.32
N GLU A 154 -12.56 -3.11 -5.39
CA GLU A 154 -13.00 -4.05 -6.43
C GLU A 154 -14.41 -4.57 -6.16
N GLY A 155 -15.26 -4.64 -7.18
CA GLY A 155 -16.57 -5.27 -7.05
C GLY A 155 -16.48 -6.78 -6.83
N GLN A 156 -17.49 -7.37 -6.19
CA GLN A 156 -17.57 -8.82 -6.05
C GLN A 156 -17.56 -9.48 -7.42
N GLN A 157 -16.56 -10.33 -7.70
CA GLN A 157 -16.61 -11.24 -8.83
C GLN A 157 -17.74 -12.24 -8.54
N VAL A 158 -18.92 -12.02 -9.12
CA VAL A 158 -19.92 -13.08 -9.23
C VAL A 158 -19.32 -14.13 -10.15
N THR A 159 -18.74 -15.18 -9.57
CA THR A 159 -18.54 -16.42 -10.29
C THR A 159 -19.93 -16.93 -10.67
N ASP A 160 -20.36 -16.62 -11.89
CA ASP A 160 -21.50 -17.28 -12.50
C ASP A 160 -21.11 -18.74 -12.67
N THR A 161 -21.30 -19.54 -11.61
CA THR A 161 -21.44 -20.98 -11.75
C THR A 161 -22.73 -21.18 -12.52
N ALA A 162 -22.68 -20.98 -13.84
CA ALA A 162 -23.77 -21.29 -14.73
C ALA A 162 -24.22 -22.70 -14.36
N PRO A 163 -25.51 -22.91 -13.99
CA PRO A 163 -25.98 -24.26 -13.75
C PRO A 163 -25.73 -25.01 -15.05
N LEU A 164 -24.93 -26.10 -15.00
CA LEU A 164 -24.82 -27.04 -16.11
C LEU A 164 -26.24 -27.40 -16.51
N SER A 165 -26.73 -26.80 -17.59
CA SER A 165 -28.12 -26.95 -17.96
C SER A 165 -28.37 -28.45 -18.15
N SER A 166 -29.46 -28.93 -17.56
CA SER A 166 -29.91 -30.31 -17.61
C SER A 166 -30.28 -30.79 -19.03
N GLY A 167 -29.82 -30.11 -20.09
CA GLY A 167 -30.00 -30.49 -21.49
C GLY A 167 -28.98 -31.51 -22.00
N HIS A 168 -27.80 -31.64 -21.38
CA HIS A 168 -26.77 -32.55 -21.87
C HIS A 168 -27.00 -34.02 -21.47
N PHE A 169 -27.63 -34.29 -20.32
CA PHE A 169 -27.92 -35.67 -19.90
C PHE A 169 -29.07 -36.31 -20.67
N VAL A 170 -30.06 -35.54 -21.15
CA VAL A 170 -31.19 -36.07 -21.93
C VAL A 170 -30.75 -36.48 -23.34
N LEU A 171 -29.84 -35.74 -23.97
CA LEU A 171 -29.32 -36.07 -25.30
C LEU A 171 -28.39 -37.30 -25.29
N VAL A 172 -27.55 -37.46 -24.25
CA VAL A 172 -26.70 -38.66 -24.11
C VAL A 172 -27.53 -39.89 -23.75
N ALA A 173 -28.55 -39.76 -22.89
CA ALA A 173 -29.46 -40.87 -22.55
C ALA A 173 -30.33 -41.31 -23.75
N LEU A 174 -30.83 -40.38 -24.57
CA LEU A 174 -31.58 -40.69 -25.79
C LEU A 174 -30.69 -41.30 -26.89
N ALA A 175 -29.43 -40.85 -27.01
CA ALA A 175 -28.47 -41.44 -27.94
C ALA A 175 -28.11 -42.88 -27.54
N LEU A 176 -27.90 -43.16 -26.25
CA LEU A 176 -27.62 -44.52 -25.75
C LEU A 176 -28.83 -45.46 -25.87
N LEU A 177 -30.06 -44.97 -25.64
CA LEU A 177 -31.30 -45.74 -25.88
C LEU A 177 -31.54 -46.01 -27.37
N GLY A 178 -31.25 -45.05 -28.26
CA GLY A 178 -31.35 -45.21 -29.71
C GLY A 178 -30.37 -46.26 -30.27
N ILE A 179 -29.12 -46.27 -29.78
CA ILE A 179 -28.11 -47.26 -30.17
C ILE A 179 -28.47 -48.66 -29.67
N MET A 180 -29.01 -48.78 -28.45
CA MET A 180 -29.42 -50.05 -27.87
C MET A 180 -30.68 -50.64 -28.54
N GLY A 181 -31.60 -49.78 -28.99
CA GLY A 181 -32.74 -50.17 -29.83
C GLY A 181 -32.31 -50.66 -31.21
N ALA A 182 -31.35 -49.98 -31.86
CA ALA A 182 -30.85 -50.35 -33.18
C ALA A 182 -30.09 -51.70 -33.20
N LEU A 183 -29.41 -52.07 -32.11
CA LEU A 183 -28.70 -53.34 -31.97
C LEU A 183 -29.64 -54.55 -31.80
N ARG A 184 -30.89 -54.37 -31.36
CA ARG A 184 -31.88 -55.48 -31.25
C ARG A 184 -32.58 -55.84 -32.56
N PHE A 185 -32.49 -55.01 -33.61
CA PHE A 185 -33.21 -55.22 -34.88
C PHE A 185 -32.33 -55.72 -36.05
N ARG A 186 -31.04 -55.94 -35.85
CA ARG A 186 -30.18 -56.51 -36.90
C ARG A 186 -30.26 -58.04 -36.91
N LYS A 187 -30.98 -58.62 -37.88
CA LYS A 187 -30.85 -60.05 -38.23
C LYS A 187 -29.49 -60.29 -38.92
N PRO A 188 -28.75 -61.36 -38.61
CA PRO A 188 -27.50 -61.64 -39.30
C PRO A 188 -27.78 -62.12 -40.74
N PRO A 189 -27.11 -61.58 -41.76
CA PRO A 189 -27.10 -62.18 -43.09
C PRO A 189 -26.21 -63.44 -43.10
N SER A 190 -26.67 -64.45 -43.83
CA SER A 190 -26.00 -65.72 -44.08
C SER A 190 -24.66 -65.53 -44.77
N ALA A 191 -23.65 -66.25 -44.30
CA ALA A 191 -22.33 -66.29 -44.92
C ALA A 191 -22.35 -67.20 -46.15
N ASP A 192 -22.30 -66.61 -47.35
CA ASP A 192 -22.00 -67.31 -48.59
C ASP A 192 -20.58 -66.94 -49.05
N LEU A 193 -19.67 -67.91 -49.05
CA LEU A 193 -18.31 -67.79 -49.54
C LEU A 193 -18.25 -68.05 -51.05
N PRO A 194 -17.48 -67.25 -51.81
CA PRO A 194 -16.85 -67.77 -53.02
C PRO A 194 -15.36 -67.43 -53.20
N LYS A 195 -14.59 -68.52 -53.33
CA LYS A 195 -13.40 -68.87 -54.15
C LYS A 195 -12.35 -67.81 -54.55
N TRP A 196 -11.10 -68.14 -54.22
CA TRP A 196 -9.84 -67.59 -54.75
C TRP A 196 -9.55 -67.99 -56.20
N THR A 197 -9.02 -67.05 -57.01
CA THR A 197 -8.10 -67.32 -58.14
C THR A 197 -7.25 -66.08 -58.51
N GLY A 198 -5.92 -66.25 -58.58
CA GLY A 198 -4.87 -65.60 -59.43
C GLY A 198 -4.78 -64.07 -59.54
N SER A 199 -3.63 -63.40 -59.69
CA SER A 199 -2.25 -63.81 -60.03
C SER A 199 -1.37 -62.55 -60.17
N GLY A 200 -0.08 -62.65 -59.82
CA GLY A 200 1.06 -61.79 -60.27
C GLY A 200 1.16 -60.41 -59.62
N GLU A 201 2.31 -59.83 -59.26
CA GLU A 201 3.71 -60.12 -59.59
C GLU A 201 4.63 -59.41 -58.56
N VAL A 202 5.85 -59.91 -58.45
CA VAL A 202 6.88 -59.68 -57.42
C VAL A 202 7.87 -58.59 -57.85
N GLN A 203 8.42 -57.82 -56.88
CA GLN A 203 9.85 -57.48 -56.70
C GLN A 203 9.97 -56.46 -55.54
N ASN A 204 10.46 -56.78 -54.32
CA ASN A 204 11.71 -57.36 -53.82
C ASN A 204 12.90 -56.37 -53.71
N ARG A 205 13.43 -56.29 -52.48
CA ARG A 205 14.78 -55.82 -52.02
C ARG A 205 15.10 -54.32 -52.09
N GLY A 206 15.65 -53.68 -51.06
CA GLY A 206 16.09 -54.15 -49.74
C GLY A 206 16.69 -53.00 -48.91
N GLU A 207 16.62 -53.13 -47.59
CA GLU A 207 17.55 -52.50 -46.62
C GLU A 207 18.75 -53.46 -46.38
N PRO A 208 19.74 -53.21 -45.48
CA PRO A 208 20.14 -52.00 -44.72
C PRO A 208 21.67 -51.74 -44.81
N VAL A 209 22.17 -50.58 -44.31
CA VAL A 209 23.55 -50.49 -43.78
C VAL A 209 23.57 -49.57 -42.55
N VAL A 210 24.28 -50.05 -41.52
CA VAL A 210 24.43 -49.52 -40.17
C VAL A 210 25.76 -48.74 -40.04
N SER A 211 25.75 -47.75 -39.14
CA SER A 211 26.84 -47.22 -38.29
C SER A 211 28.06 -46.49 -38.88
N ALA A 212 28.30 -45.28 -38.38
CA ALA A 212 29.61 -44.80 -37.88
C ALA A 212 29.43 -43.55 -36.98
N GLU A 213 30.40 -43.37 -36.10
CA GLU A 213 30.46 -42.62 -34.84
C GLU A 213 30.74 -41.11 -34.93
N GLN A 214 30.49 -40.39 -33.82
CA GLN A 214 31.35 -39.38 -33.14
C GLN A 214 30.45 -38.50 -32.26
N ASP A 215 30.47 -38.58 -30.93
CA ASP A 215 31.52 -38.16 -29.98
C ASP A 215 31.87 -36.67 -30.07
N ALA A 216 31.34 -35.89 -29.12
CA ALA A 216 31.92 -34.64 -28.61
C ALA A 216 31.08 -34.12 -27.42
N THR A 217 31.52 -34.47 -26.23
CA THR A 217 31.30 -33.75 -24.96
C THR A 217 32.07 -32.42 -24.98
N ILE A 218 31.56 -31.35 -24.36
CA ILE A 218 32.24 -30.15 -23.78
C ILE A 218 31.12 -29.18 -23.33
N GLU A 219 31.17 -28.39 -22.28
CA GLU A 219 31.76 -28.35 -20.93
C GLU A 219 30.88 -27.33 -20.17
N GLU A 220 30.76 -27.50 -18.86
CA GLU A 220 30.19 -26.51 -17.95
C GLU A 220 31.12 -25.29 -17.86
N ASP A 221 30.54 -24.09 -17.74
CA ASP A 221 31.28 -22.92 -17.25
C ASP A 221 30.45 -22.27 -16.14
N GLU A 222 30.88 -22.51 -14.90
CA GLU A 222 30.53 -21.71 -13.74
C GLU A 222 31.33 -20.40 -13.78
N ALA A 223 30.71 -19.27 -13.40
CA ALA A 223 31.05 -18.54 -12.18
C ALA A 223 30.87 -17.01 -12.27
N ARG A 224 30.39 -16.50 -11.13
CA ARG A 224 30.73 -15.24 -10.43
C ARG A 224 30.07 -13.92 -10.84
N GLY A 225 29.49 -13.31 -9.82
CA GLY A 225 29.10 -11.91 -9.71
C GLY A 225 28.26 -11.71 -8.47
#